data_AF-A0A1N7B7E6-F1
#
_entry.id   AF-A0A1N7B7E6-F1
#
_cell.length_a   1.000
_cell.length_b   1.000
_cell.length_c   1.000
_cell.angle_alpha   90.00
_cell.angle_beta   90.00
_cell.angle_gamma   90.00
#
_symmetry.space_group_name_H-M   'P 1'
#
loop_
_entity.id
_entity.type
_entity.pdbx_description
1 polymer ?
#
loop_
_entity_poly.entity_id
_entity_poly.type
_entity_poly.pdbx_seq_one_letter_code
_entity_poly.pdbx_strand_id
1 'polypeptide(L)'
;MKIPDRHALRYRSSAIFFLLFSLGVHAARADVATEGHAVTVSGRIGWEEYEKLSAILATKEISKVVFKNSGGGSLSWGLRIGKILAEKDLTTVAEGICASACAIAFMGGAVREFSSEQPDSALMFHPGFEPARQLPALETKAILLEWLEARTGQPAPADFSTAMDKITKRKGGVYFLAPSHGLALKKGVSVYFCEGSEDNLSQCAGQAAASAQQMRIVSPGQSR
;
A
#
# COMPACT_ATOMS: atom_id res chain seq x y z
N MET A 1 39.94 -76.29 12.64
CA MET A 1 40.48 -75.76 13.92
C MET A 1 40.93 -74.33 13.70
N LYS A 2 40.50 -73.42 14.60
CA LYS A 2 40.69 -71.95 14.65
C LYS A 2 39.71 -71.08 13.84
N ILE A 3 38.71 -70.57 14.57
CA ILE A 3 38.07 -69.25 14.40
C ILE A 3 38.99 -68.23 15.11
N PRO A 4 39.27 -67.04 14.52
CA PRO A 4 38.57 -65.79 14.92
C PRO A 4 38.21 -64.92 13.69
N ASP A 5 37.02 -64.33 13.57
CA ASP A 5 36.37 -63.26 14.34
C ASP A 5 36.66 -61.85 13.76
N ARG A 6 35.57 -61.05 13.67
CA ARG A 6 35.47 -59.59 13.37
C ARG A 6 35.56 -59.23 11.88
N HIS A 7 34.56 -58.62 11.25
CA HIS A 7 33.95 -57.35 11.64
C HIS A 7 32.44 -57.32 11.41
N ALA A 8 31.71 -56.93 12.45
CA ALA A 8 30.31 -56.56 12.40
C ALA A 8 30.13 -55.27 11.58
N LEU A 9 29.47 -55.36 10.43
CA LEU A 9 28.95 -54.18 9.74
C LEU A 9 27.59 -53.84 10.35
N ARG A 10 27.63 -52.89 11.28
CA ARG A 10 26.47 -52.27 11.91
C ARG A 10 25.62 -51.56 10.86
N TYR A 11 24.51 -52.15 10.43
CA TYR A 11 23.43 -51.42 9.77
C TYR A 11 22.77 -50.50 10.80
N ARG A 12 23.24 -49.26 10.87
CA ARG A 12 22.55 -48.19 11.59
C ARG A 12 21.53 -47.55 10.65
N SER A 13 20.28 -47.64 11.06
CA SER A 13 19.10 -46.97 10.53
C SER A 13 19.34 -45.50 10.26
N SER A 14 18.94 -45.02 9.09
CA SER A 14 18.52 -43.64 8.86
C SER A 14 17.48 -43.63 7.74
N ALA A 15 16.21 -43.80 8.10
CA ALA A 15 15.11 -43.43 7.23
C ALA A 15 15.14 -41.90 7.09
N ILE A 16 15.60 -41.41 5.95
CA ILE A 16 15.61 -39.98 5.62
C ILE A 16 14.17 -39.62 5.24
N PHE A 17 13.42 -39.10 6.20
CA PHE A 17 12.14 -38.44 5.94
C PHE A 17 12.44 -37.05 5.36
N PHE A 18 12.36 -36.92 4.03
CA PHE A 18 12.32 -35.61 3.38
C PHE A 18 10.96 -34.97 3.65
N LEU A 19 10.84 -34.28 4.78
CA LEU A 19 9.74 -33.35 5.06
C LEU A 19 9.94 -32.11 4.17
N LEU A 20 9.35 -32.15 2.97
CA LEU A 20 9.15 -30.98 2.12
C LEU A 20 8.18 -30.02 2.84
N PHE A 21 8.72 -29.14 3.68
CA PHE A 21 7.99 -27.97 4.16
C PHE A 21 7.84 -27.01 2.98
N SER A 22 6.76 -27.20 2.20
CA SER A 22 6.28 -26.17 1.29
C SER A 22 5.78 -25.00 2.14
N LEU A 23 6.68 -24.05 2.44
CA LEU A 23 6.30 -22.70 2.86
C LEU A 23 5.53 -22.09 1.69
N GLY A 24 4.22 -22.32 1.67
CA GLY A 24 3.31 -21.69 0.73
C GLY A 24 3.44 -20.19 0.91
N VAL A 25 4.05 -19.53 -0.07
CA VAL A 25 3.99 -18.09 -0.21
C VAL A 25 2.51 -17.74 -0.34
N HIS A 26 1.88 -17.37 0.76
CA HIS A 26 0.54 -16.80 0.74
C HIS A 26 0.68 -15.44 0.06
N ALA A 27 0.51 -15.42 -1.26
CA ALA A 27 0.20 -14.18 -1.94
C ALA A 27 -1.01 -13.59 -1.21
N ALA A 28 -0.86 -12.39 -0.63
CA ALA A 28 -1.94 -11.70 0.04
C ALA A 28 -3.11 -11.61 -0.95
N ARG A 29 -4.17 -12.39 -0.71
CA ARG A 29 -5.32 -12.46 -1.62
C ARG A 29 -6.07 -11.15 -1.50
N ALA A 30 -6.48 -10.59 -2.65
CA ALA A 30 -7.37 -9.44 -2.65
C ALA A 30 -8.71 -9.81 -2.03
N ASP A 31 -9.24 -8.95 -1.16
CA ASP A 31 -10.49 -9.22 -0.45
C ASP A 31 -11.22 -7.94 -0.03
N VAL A 32 -12.54 -8.04 0.08
CA VAL A 32 -13.43 -6.98 0.59
C VAL A 32 -14.33 -7.58 1.66
N ALA A 33 -14.12 -7.18 2.91
CA ALA A 33 -14.81 -7.75 4.08
C ALA A 33 -15.47 -6.65 4.92
N THR A 34 -16.61 -6.94 5.55
CA THR A 34 -17.34 -5.97 6.38
C THR A 34 -17.28 -6.33 7.86
N GLU A 35 -17.06 -5.34 8.71
CA GLU A 35 -17.14 -5.46 10.16
C GLU A 35 -17.86 -4.23 10.73
N GLY A 36 -19.07 -4.42 11.26
CA GLY A 36 -19.93 -3.31 11.68
C GLY A 36 -20.18 -2.31 10.54
N HIS A 37 -19.87 -1.04 10.79
CA HIS A 37 -19.97 0.06 9.82
C HIS A 37 -18.68 0.33 9.03
N ALA A 38 -17.72 -0.61 9.08
CA ALA A 38 -16.47 -0.53 8.35
C ALA A 38 -16.39 -1.61 7.26
N VAL A 39 -15.74 -1.26 6.15
CA VAL A 39 -15.36 -2.20 5.09
C VAL A 39 -13.85 -2.20 4.95
N THR A 40 -13.23 -3.37 5.01
CA THR A 40 -11.80 -3.53 4.71
C THR A 40 -11.64 -3.93 3.25
N VAL A 41 -10.81 -3.21 2.51
CA VAL A 41 -10.36 -3.53 1.15
C VAL A 41 -8.88 -3.86 1.21
N SER A 42 -8.50 -5.05 0.75
CA SER A 42 -7.13 -5.53 0.82
C SER A 42 -6.66 -6.13 -0.51
N GLY A 43 -5.33 -6.22 -0.67
CA GLY A 43 -4.71 -6.77 -1.88
C GLY A 43 -4.90 -5.89 -3.12
N ARG A 44 -5.10 -6.50 -4.29
CA ARG A 44 -5.09 -5.79 -5.57
C ARG A 44 -6.37 -4.98 -5.78
N ILE A 45 -6.24 -3.75 -6.29
CA ILE A 45 -7.37 -2.90 -6.69
C ILE A 45 -7.77 -3.21 -8.14
N GLY A 46 -8.94 -3.82 -8.32
CA GLY A 46 -9.49 -4.16 -9.62
C GLY A 46 -11.01 -4.01 -9.71
N TRP A 47 -11.55 -4.60 -10.77
CA TRP A 47 -12.99 -4.66 -11.02
C TRP A 47 -13.74 -5.38 -9.90
N GLU A 48 -13.22 -6.53 -9.45
CA GLU A 48 -13.88 -7.35 -8.43
C GLU A 48 -14.00 -6.61 -7.09
N GLU A 49 -12.96 -5.90 -6.66
CA GLU A 49 -12.99 -5.11 -5.43
C GLU A 49 -13.97 -3.93 -5.55
N TYR A 50 -14.01 -3.29 -6.72
CA TYR A 50 -14.97 -2.23 -7.00
C TYR A 50 -16.42 -2.74 -6.93
N GLU A 51 -16.74 -3.87 -7.57
CA GLU A 51 -18.09 -4.43 -7.58
C GLU A 51 -18.53 -4.85 -6.17
N LYS A 52 -17.68 -5.57 -5.43
CA LYS A 52 -17.96 -5.99 -4.05
C LYS A 52 -18.18 -4.79 -3.13
N LEU A 53 -17.28 -3.80 -3.18
CA LEU A 53 -17.41 -2.59 -2.37
C LEU A 53 -18.68 -1.83 -2.73
N SER A 54 -18.98 -1.64 -4.02
CA SER A 54 -20.18 -0.94 -4.47
C SER A 54 -21.47 -1.63 -3.99
N ALA A 55 -21.52 -2.96 -4.08
CA ALA A 55 -22.65 -3.74 -3.58
C ALA A 55 -22.85 -3.59 -2.07
N ILE A 56 -21.76 -3.59 -1.30
CA ILE A 56 -21.79 -3.34 0.14
C ILE A 56 -22.29 -1.92 0.44
N LEU A 57 -21.73 -0.90 -0.21
CA LEU A 57 -22.08 0.51 0.00
C LEU A 57 -23.50 0.87 -0.47
N ALA A 58 -24.12 0.02 -1.29
CA ALA A 58 -25.51 0.16 -1.71
C ALA A 58 -26.50 -0.45 -0.72
N THR A 59 -26.07 -1.40 0.11
CA THR A 59 -26.96 -2.23 0.93
C THR A 59 -26.72 -2.07 2.43
N LYS A 60 -25.56 -1.58 2.85
CA LYS A 60 -25.17 -1.42 4.24
C LYS A 60 -24.86 0.04 4.55
N GLU A 61 -25.16 0.43 5.79
CA GLU A 61 -24.71 1.70 6.34
C GLU A 61 -23.22 1.57 6.70
N ILE A 62 -22.37 2.14 5.84
CA ILE A 62 -20.92 2.15 6.03
C ILE A 62 -20.51 3.60 6.25
N SER A 63 -19.66 3.83 7.25
CA SER A 63 -19.06 5.15 7.53
C SER A 63 -17.55 5.17 7.27
N LYS A 64 -16.93 3.99 7.13
CA LYS A 64 -15.48 3.84 7.04
C LYS A 64 -15.04 2.77 6.04
N VAL A 65 -14.01 3.07 5.26
CA VAL A 65 -13.30 2.10 4.41
C VAL A 65 -11.83 2.03 4.82
N VAL A 66 -11.39 0.85 5.24
CA VAL A 66 -10.01 0.56 5.61
C VAL A 66 -9.30 -0.07 4.42
N PHE A 67 -8.29 0.60 3.89
CA PHE A 67 -7.40 0.06 2.87
C PHE A 67 -6.22 -0.63 3.56
N LYS A 68 -6.25 -1.97 3.58
CA LYS A 68 -5.29 -2.80 4.31
C LYS A 68 -4.32 -3.52 3.38
N ASN A 69 -3.03 -3.25 3.54
CA ASN A 69 -1.94 -3.97 2.84
C ASN A 69 -2.22 -4.15 1.33
N SER A 70 -2.52 -3.06 0.65
CA SER A 70 -2.82 -3.03 -0.77
C SER A 70 -1.69 -2.35 -1.54
N GLY A 71 -1.03 -3.12 -2.43
CA GLY A 71 -0.04 -2.59 -3.37
C GLY A 71 -0.66 -1.81 -4.54
N GLY A 72 -1.98 -1.66 -4.58
CA GLY A 72 -2.72 -1.01 -5.65
C GLY A 72 -3.12 -1.92 -6.80
N GLY A 73 -3.15 -1.42 -8.03
CA GLY A 73 -3.72 -2.13 -9.16
C GLY A 73 -4.05 -1.23 -10.34
N SER A 74 -5.31 -1.23 -10.77
CA SER A 74 -5.74 -0.40 -11.91
C SER A 74 -6.02 1.04 -11.49
N LEU A 75 -5.36 2.01 -12.15
CA LEU A 75 -5.63 3.44 -11.96
C LEU A 75 -7.13 3.75 -12.13
N SER A 76 -7.76 3.22 -13.18
CA SER A 76 -9.17 3.51 -13.47
C SER A 76 -10.12 3.00 -12.39
N TRP A 77 -9.82 1.84 -11.79
CA TRP A 77 -10.62 1.29 -10.68
C TRP A 77 -10.34 2.01 -9.37
N GLY A 78 -9.08 2.41 -9.11
CA GLY A 78 -8.75 3.26 -7.97
C GLY A 78 -9.50 4.58 -7.99
N LEU A 79 -9.58 5.25 -9.15
CA LEU A 79 -10.36 6.48 -9.33
C LEU A 79 -11.86 6.26 -9.14
N ARG A 80 -12.42 5.18 -9.70
CA ARG A 80 -13.85 4.86 -9.55
C ARG A 80 -14.22 4.58 -8.10
N ILE A 81 -13.38 3.83 -7.38
CA ILE A 81 -13.54 3.63 -5.93
C ILE A 81 -13.45 4.99 -5.23
N GLY A 82 -12.42 5.79 -5.50
CA GLY A 82 -12.28 7.10 -4.87
C GLY A 82 -13.51 8.00 -5.06
N LYS A 83 -14.14 7.99 -6.25
CA LYS A 83 -15.36 8.75 -6.54
C LYS A 83 -16.56 8.30 -5.71
N ILE A 84 -16.85 6.99 -5.66
CA ILE A 84 -18.00 6.50 -4.88
C ILE A 84 -17.82 6.72 -3.37
N LEU A 85 -16.58 6.75 -2.88
CA LEU A 85 -16.30 7.07 -1.47
C LEU A 85 -16.52 8.56 -1.20
N ALA A 86 -16.13 9.42 -2.14
CA ALA A 86 -16.34 10.87 -2.04
C ALA A 86 -17.81 11.26 -2.10
N GLU A 87 -18.61 10.61 -2.95
CA GLU A 87 -20.06 10.83 -3.06
C GLU A 87 -20.84 10.45 -1.80
N LYS A 88 -20.24 9.63 -0.93
CA LYS A 88 -20.84 9.12 0.31
C LYS A 88 -20.22 9.71 1.57
N ASP A 89 -19.34 10.70 1.44
CA ASP A 89 -18.64 11.36 2.56
C ASP A 89 -17.96 10.39 3.54
N LEU A 90 -17.41 9.29 3.02
CA LEU A 90 -16.86 8.23 3.85
C LEU A 90 -15.50 8.60 4.46
N THR A 91 -15.22 8.03 5.63
CA THR A 91 -13.85 8.01 6.18
C THR A 91 -13.03 6.96 5.47
N THR A 92 -11.79 7.28 5.08
CA THR A 92 -10.81 6.30 4.58
C THR A 92 -9.64 6.18 5.53
N VAL A 93 -9.19 4.94 5.76
CA VAL A 93 -8.07 4.63 6.65
C VAL A 93 -7.03 3.82 5.88
N ALA A 94 -5.77 4.25 5.93
CA ALA A 94 -4.65 3.44 5.43
C ALA A 94 -4.10 2.57 6.57
N GLU A 95 -4.14 1.25 6.39
CA GLU A 95 -3.63 0.27 7.36
C GLU A 95 -2.50 -0.58 6.73
N GLY A 96 -1.30 -0.48 7.28
CA GLY A 96 -0.10 -1.00 6.62
C GLY A 96 0.17 -0.23 5.32
N ILE A 97 0.61 -0.92 4.26
CA ILE A 97 0.89 -0.24 2.99
C ILE A 97 -0.39 -0.05 2.16
N CYS A 98 -0.61 1.17 1.67
CA CYS A 98 -1.60 1.50 0.65
C CYS A 98 -0.91 2.27 -0.48
N ALA A 99 -0.51 1.55 -1.52
CA ALA A 99 0.29 2.08 -2.62
C ALA A 99 -0.50 2.19 -3.93
N SER A 100 -0.04 3.07 -4.82
CA SER A 100 -0.54 3.16 -6.20
C SER A 100 -2.05 3.43 -6.25
N ALA A 101 -2.79 2.64 -7.03
CA ALA A 101 -4.26 2.72 -7.12
C ALA A 101 -4.98 2.66 -5.76
N CYS A 102 -4.38 2.04 -4.73
CA CYS A 102 -4.92 2.08 -3.37
C CYS A 102 -4.88 3.50 -2.82
N ALA A 103 -3.73 4.16 -2.88
CA ALA A 103 -3.57 5.52 -2.39
C ALA A 103 -4.51 6.49 -3.14
N ILE A 104 -4.75 6.23 -4.43
CA ILE A 104 -5.70 6.98 -5.25
C ILE A 104 -7.14 6.80 -4.76
N ALA A 105 -7.55 5.55 -4.47
CA ALA A 105 -8.86 5.25 -3.91
C ALA A 105 -9.03 5.86 -2.50
N PHE A 106 -8.00 5.77 -1.66
CA PHE A 106 -7.95 6.35 -0.32
C PHE A 106 -8.26 7.86 -0.33
N MET A 107 -7.77 8.59 -1.33
CA MET A 107 -8.03 10.04 -1.48
C MET A 107 -9.52 10.38 -1.69
N GLY A 108 -10.37 9.39 -1.97
CA GLY A 108 -11.82 9.54 -2.03
C GLY A 108 -12.48 9.87 -0.69
N GLY A 109 -11.83 9.59 0.44
CA GLY A 109 -12.40 9.89 1.75
C GLY A 109 -12.65 11.38 1.97
N ALA A 110 -13.76 11.72 2.63
CA ALA A 110 -14.00 13.06 3.17
C ALA A 110 -13.13 13.30 4.41
N VAL A 111 -12.97 12.27 5.24
CA VAL A 111 -11.97 12.19 6.30
C VAL A 111 -10.96 11.10 5.94
N ARG A 112 -9.67 11.42 6.03
CA ARG A 112 -8.57 10.55 5.61
C ARG A 112 -7.60 10.37 6.77
N GLU A 113 -7.32 9.12 7.16
CA GLU A 113 -6.56 8.80 8.36
C GLU A 113 -5.52 7.69 8.10
N PHE A 114 -4.45 7.67 8.89
CA PHE A 114 -3.66 6.45 9.08
C PHE A 114 -4.28 5.62 10.21
N SER A 115 -4.17 4.29 10.13
CA SER A 115 -4.66 3.39 11.18
C SER A 115 -3.93 3.65 12.51
N SER A 116 -4.68 3.70 13.61
CA SER A 116 -4.13 3.67 14.98
C SER A 116 -3.64 2.28 15.38
N GLU A 117 -4.15 1.23 14.72
CA GLU A 117 -3.90 -0.17 15.08
C GLU A 117 -2.62 -0.72 14.43
N GLN A 118 -2.13 -0.07 13.36
CA GLN A 118 -0.91 -0.43 12.65
C GLN A 118 0.06 0.75 12.61
N PRO A 119 1.13 0.74 13.44
CA PRO A 119 2.03 1.88 13.56
C PRO A 119 2.80 2.16 12.25
N ASP A 120 3.12 1.12 11.48
CA ASP A 120 3.90 1.25 10.24
C ASP A 120 3.03 1.44 8.99
N SER A 121 1.91 2.17 9.12
CA SER A 121 1.04 2.49 8.00
C SER A 121 1.70 3.52 7.06
N ALA A 122 1.53 3.35 5.75
CA ALA A 122 2.12 4.20 4.73
C ALA A 122 1.22 4.32 3.49
N LEU A 123 1.20 5.52 2.91
CA LEU A 123 0.67 5.78 1.58
C LEU A 123 1.84 5.93 0.60
N MET A 124 1.66 5.46 -0.62
CA MET A 124 2.66 5.62 -1.68
C MET A 124 1.99 5.98 -2.99
N PHE A 125 2.39 7.11 -3.56
CA PHE A 125 1.92 7.60 -4.86
C PHE A 125 3.01 7.46 -5.90
N HIS A 126 2.63 7.08 -7.10
CA HIS A 126 3.51 7.06 -8.28
C HIS A 126 2.64 7.14 -9.54
N PRO A 127 3.17 7.60 -10.69
CA PRO A 127 2.44 7.54 -11.95
C PRO A 127 2.14 6.09 -12.35
N GLY A 128 1.08 5.87 -13.12
CA GLY A 128 0.80 4.59 -13.75
C GLY A 128 1.95 4.17 -14.67
N PHE A 129 2.17 2.87 -14.78
CA PHE A 129 3.23 2.30 -15.62
C PHE A 129 2.63 1.50 -16.76
N GLU A 130 3.20 1.67 -17.95
CA GLU A 130 2.88 0.80 -19.08
C GLU A 130 3.18 -0.66 -18.71
N PRO A 131 2.24 -1.60 -18.88
CA PRO A 131 2.45 -3.01 -18.55
C PRO A 131 3.67 -3.63 -19.26
N ALA A 132 3.91 -3.24 -20.52
CA ALA A 132 4.93 -3.86 -21.36
C ALA A 132 6.33 -3.25 -21.20
N ARG A 133 6.44 -1.95 -20.94
CA ARG A 133 7.72 -1.21 -21.02
C ARG A 133 8.30 -0.82 -19.66
N GLN A 134 7.52 -0.98 -18.58
CA GLN A 134 7.86 -0.48 -17.24
C GLN A 134 8.25 1.02 -17.23
N LEU A 135 7.75 1.78 -18.20
CA LEU A 135 7.90 3.23 -18.27
C LEU A 135 6.69 3.91 -17.64
N PRO A 136 6.87 5.07 -16.98
CA PRO A 136 5.74 5.90 -16.56
C PRO A 136 4.90 6.32 -17.76
N ALA A 137 3.59 6.10 -17.68
CA ALA A 137 2.65 6.60 -18.67
C ALA A 137 2.37 8.08 -18.37
N LEU A 138 2.88 9.00 -19.19
CA LEU A 138 2.78 10.45 -18.95
C LEU A 138 1.35 10.92 -18.66
N GLU A 139 0.36 10.37 -19.37
CA GLU A 139 -1.07 10.67 -19.17
C GLU A 139 -1.54 10.37 -17.74
N THR A 140 -1.04 9.30 -17.14
CA THR A 140 -1.44 8.90 -15.79
C THR A 140 -0.92 9.85 -14.71
N LYS A 141 0.21 10.53 -14.96
CA LYS A 141 0.73 11.56 -14.05
C LYS A 141 -0.24 12.74 -14.00
N ALA A 142 -0.69 13.24 -15.15
CA ALA A 142 -1.62 14.37 -15.21
C ALA A 142 -2.93 14.03 -14.48
N ILE A 143 -3.50 12.86 -14.75
CA ILE A 143 -4.72 12.37 -14.08
C ILE A 143 -4.53 12.26 -12.56
N LEU A 144 -3.38 11.74 -12.11
CA LEU A 144 -3.08 11.64 -10.68
C LEU A 144 -3.01 13.04 -10.04
N LEU A 145 -2.27 13.98 -10.64
CA LEU A 145 -2.11 15.31 -10.09
C LEU A 145 -3.45 16.06 -10.03
N GLU A 146 -4.27 15.96 -11.08
CA GLU A 146 -5.63 16.53 -11.10
C GLU A 146 -6.51 15.95 -9.99
N TRP A 147 -6.46 14.62 -9.79
CA TRP A 147 -7.19 13.98 -8.70
C TRP A 147 -6.72 14.45 -7.32
N LEU A 148 -5.39 14.54 -7.10
CA LEU A 148 -4.85 15.03 -5.83
C LEU A 148 -5.25 16.48 -5.58
N GLU A 149 -5.20 17.34 -6.60
CA GLU A 149 -5.63 18.74 -6.48
C GLU A 149 -7.11 18.84 -6.11
N ALA A 150 -7.97 18.10 -6.81
CA ALA A 150 -9.41 18.07 -6.51
C ALA A 150 -9.72 17.59 -5.08
N ARG A 151 -8.91 16.66 -4.53
CA ARG A 151 -9.12 16.10 -3.19
C ARG A 151 -8.42 16.86 -2.06
N THR A 152 -7.42 17.67 -2.37
CA THR A 152 -6.68 18.49 -1.38
C THR A 152 -7.09 19.96 -1.40
N GLY A 153 -7.74 20.41 -2.48
CA GLY A 153 -8.08 21.81 -2.71
C GLY A 153 -6.86 22.70 -2.96
N GLN A 154 -5.72 22.11 -3.34
CA GLN A 154 -4.49 22.83 -3.66
C GLN A 154 -3.66 22.05 -4.68
N PRO A 155 -2.91 22.70 -5.57
CA PRO A 155 -2.01 22.01 -6.47
C PRO A 155 -0.93 21.25 -5.68
N ALA A 156 -0.47 20.14 -6.25
CA ALA A 156 0.64 19.40 -5.66
C ALA A 156 1.90 20.30 -5.57
N PRO A 157 2.62 20.29 -4.44
CA PRO A 157 3.86 21.06 -4.31
C PRO A 157 4.88 20.76 -5.42
N ALA A 158 5.71 21.74 -5.75
CA ALA A 158 6.65 21.64 -6.89
C ALA A 158 7.68 20.51 -6.71
N ASP A 159 8.12 20.29 -5.48
CA ASP A 159 9.02 19.20 -5.10
C ASP A 159 8.34 17.83 -5.25
N PHE A 160 7.06 17.70 -4.90
CA PHE A 160 6.26 16.49 -5.16
C PHE A 160 6.18 16.20 -6.66
N SER A 161 5.85 17.20 -7.47
CA SER A 161 5.75 17.05 -8.93
C SER A 161 7.10 16.68 -9.54
N THR A 162 8.17 17.30 -9.07
CA THR A 162 9.57 17.00 -9.47
C THR A 162 9.98 15.59 -9.06
N ALA A 163 9.59 15.15 -7.87
CA ALA A 163 9.84 13.78 -7.41
C ALA A 163 9.15 12.77 -8.31
N MET A 164 7.90 13.04 -8.71
CA MET A 164 7.16 12.17 -9.65
C MET A 164 7.85 12.06 -11.02
N ASP A 165 8.50 13.12 -11.50
CA ASP A 165 9.26 13.10 -12.76
C ASP A 165 10.53 12.25 -12.70
N LYS A 166 11.10 12.06 -11.50
CA LYS A 166 12.30 11.23 -11.29
C LYS A 166 11.98 9.75 -11.11
N ILE A 167 10.72 9.38 -10.99
CA ILE A 167 10.32 7.98 -10.85
C ILE A 167 10.52 7.28 -12.20
N THR A 168 11.59 6.50 -12.30
CA THR A 168 11.93 5.74 -13.52
C THR A 168 11.63 4.25 -13.39
N LYS A 169 11.35 3.78 -12.17
CA LYS A 169 11.12 2.36 -11.85
C LYS A 169 9.84 2.20 -11.03
N ARG A 170 9.14 1.07 -11.20
CA ARG A 170 7.87 0.77 -10.51
C ARG A 170 7.94 0.79 -8.98
N LYS A 171 9.11 0.56 -8.39
CA LYS A 171 9.32 0.65 -6.93
C LYS A 171 9.53 2.08 -6.42
N GLY A 172 9.71 3.05 -7.33
CA GLY A 172 9.81 4.47 -7.01
C GLY A 172 8.44 5.08 -6.72
N GLY A 173 8.43 6.13 -5.91
CA GLY A 173 7.20 6.73 -5.41
C GLY A 173 7.47 7.84 -4.40
N VAL A 174 6.43 8.62 -4.15
CA VAL A 174 6.34 9.52 -3.02
C VAL A 174 5.62 8.81 -1.89
N TYR A 175 6.32 8.57 -0.80
CA TYR A 175 5.81 7.89 0.39
C TYR A 175 5.42 8.90 1.45
N PHE A 176 4.25 8.68 2.07
CA PHE A 176 3.80 9.36 3.28
C PHE A 176 3.66 8.33 4.38
N LEU A 177 4.45 8.48 5.44
CA LEU A 177 4.46 7.58 6.57
C LEU A 177 3.55 8.10 7.68
N ALA A 178 2.87 7.19 8.36
CA ALA A 178 2.16 7.52 9.59
C ALA A 178 3.13 8.15 10.61
N PRO A 179 2.69 9.09 11.47
CA PRO A 179 3.54 9.66 12.51
C PRO A 179 4.13 8.60 13.46
N SER A 180 3.42 7.50 13.67
CA SER A 180 3.84 6.34 14.46
C SER A 180 4.77 5.37 13.73
N HIS A 181 5.02 5.57 12.44
CA HIS A 181 5.84 4.67 11.63
C HIS A 181 7.29 4.70 12.13
N GLY A 182 7.91 3.52 12.31
CA GLY A 182 9.22 3.39 12.96
C GLY A 182 10.33 4.20 12.28
N LEU A 183 10.37 4.20 10.94
CA LEU A 183 11.29 5.06 10.18
C LEU A 183 11.04 6.56 10.40
N ALA A 184 9.78 7.00 10.44
CA ALA A 184 9.42 8.40 10.65
C ALA A 184 9.87 8.87 12.04
N LEU A 185 9.61 8.07 13.08
CA LEU A 185 10.08 8.32 14.44
C LEU A 185 11.62 8.37 14.52
N LYS A 186 12.30 7.42 13.87
CA LYS A 186 13.76 7.33 13.90
C LYS A 186 14.46 8.49 13.18
N LYS A 187 13.87 9.02 12.10
CA LYS A 187 14.50 10.04 11.25
C LYS A 187 13.93 11.44 11.43
N GLY A 188 12.79 11.59 12.11
CA GLY A 188 12.09 12.86 12.22
C GLY A 188 11.52 13.36 10.88
N VAL A 189 11.32 12.46 9.91
CA VAL A 189 10.84 12.78 8.55
C VAL A 189 9.78 11.76 8.15
N SER A 190 8.62 12.20 7.69
CA SER A 190 7.49 11.32 7.31
C SER A 190 7.18 11.31 5.82
N VAL A 191 7.91 12.07 5.00
CA VAL A 191 7.76 12.09 3.55
C VAL A 191 9.08 11.72 2.88
N TYR A 192 9.02 10.76 1.94
CA TYR A 192 10.19 10.27 1.23
C TYR A 192 9.93 10.21 -0.28
N PHE A 193 10.91 10.67 -1.05
CA PHE A 193 10.93 10.60 -2.51
C PHE A 193 11.92 9.52 -2.94
N CYS A 194 11.40 8.44 -3.52
CA CYS A 194 12.21 7.34 -4.04
C CYS A 194 12.15 7.32 -5.57
N GLU A 195 13.31 7.27 -6.23
CA GLU A 195 13.37 7.10 -7.69
C GLU A 195 13.08 5.65 -8.11
N GLY A 196 13.20 4.74 -7.15
CA GLY A 196 13.02 3.31 -7.31
C GLY A 196 14.31 2.59 -7.68
N SER A 197 15.47 3.16 -7.40
CA SER A 197 16.77 2.47 -7.47
C SER A 197 17.21 1.93 -6.11
N GLU A 198 16.70 2.53 -5.03
CA GLU A 198 17.00 2.29 -3.64
C GLU A 198 16.60 0.86 -3.19
N ASP A 199 17.36 0.28 -2.26
CA ASP A 199 17.10 -1.03 -1.67
C ASP A 199 15.98 -0.96 -0.62
N ASN A 200 15.88 0.17 0.09
CA ASN A 200 14.85 0.41 1.09
C ASN A 200 14.56 1.90 1.28
N LEU A 201 13.43 2.18 1.92
CA LEU A 201 12.91 3.54 2.09
C LEU A 201 13.88 4.49 2.83
N SER A 202 14.75 3.96 3.70
CA SER A 202 15.69 4.81 4.47
C SER A 202 16.82 5.42 3.61
N GLN A 203 17.01 4.92 2.39
CA GLN A 203 17.94 5.46 1.39
C GLN A 203 17.31 6.51 0.47
N CYS A 204 15.98 6.66 0.49
CA CYS A 204 15.28 7.64 -0.31
C CYS A 204 15.49 9.07 0.23
N ALA A 205 15.28 10.08 -0.61
CA ALA A 205 15.39 11.48 -0.20
C ALA A 205 14.23 11.84 0.73
N GLY A 206 14.54 12.14 2.00
CA GLY A 206 13.55 12.60 2.98
C GLY A 206 13.23 14.09 2.81
N GLN A 207 11.95 14.45 2.87
CA GLN A 207 11.49 15.84 2.80
C GLN A 207 11.03 16.33 4.18
N ALA A 208 11.91 17.04 4.89
CA ALA A 208 11.66 17.48 6.27
C ALA A 208 10.59 18.58 6.39
N ALA A 209 10.36 19.35 5.32
CA ALA A 209 9.36 20.43 5.31
C ALA A 209 7.94 19.97 4.97
N ALA A 210 7.73 18.68 4.69
CA ALA A 210 6.46 18.13 4.26
C ALA A 210 5.94 17.05 5.22
N SER A 211 4.63 16.95 5.31
CA SER A 211 3.89 15.90 5.99
C SER A 211 2.59 15.61 5.23
N ALA A 212 2.00 14.45 5.49
CA ALA A 212 0.70 14.11 4.90
C ALA A 212 -0.38 15.14 5.25
N GLN A 213 -0.34 15.70 6.46
CA GLN A 213 -1.28 16.71 6.93
C GLN A 213 -1.04 18.07 6.27
N GLN A 214 0.21 18.55 6.18
CA GLN A 214 0.53 19.82 5.51
C GLN A 214 0.13 19.79 4.03
N MET A 215 0.30 18.64 3.37
CA MET A 215 -0.13 18.43 1.98
C MET A 215 -1.62 18.09 1.84
N ARG A 216 -2.37 18.02 2.96
CA ARG A 216 -3.80 17.63 3.01
C ARG A 216 -4.10 16.28 2.36
N ILE A 217 -3.13 15.37 2.34
CA ILE A 217 -3.28 13.97 1.93
C ILE A 217 -4.08 13.20 2.99
N VAL A 218 -3.78 13.49 4.25
CA VAL A 218 -4.49 13.00 5.43
C VAL A 218 -5.17 14.20 6.09
N SER A 219 -6.38 14.00 6.59
CA SER A 219 -7.12 15.05 7.28
C SER A 219 -6.37 15.47 8.55
N PRO A 220 -6.44 16.76 8.96
CA PRO A 220 -6.01 17.14 10.29
C PRO A 220 -6.76 16.28 11.30
N GLY A 221 -6.04 15.67 12.25
CA GLY A 221 -6.68 14.89 13.29
C GLY A 221 -7.71 15.78 13.98
N GLN A 222 -8.98 15.38 13.97
CA GLN A 222 -9.94 16.01 14.86
C GLN A 222 -9.45 15.69 16.27
N SER A 223 -8.94 16.71 16.96
CA SER A 223 -8.79 16.67 18.40
C SER A 223 -10.16 16.30 18.96
N ARG A 224 -10.35 15.03 19.32
CA ARG A 224 -11.41 14.62 20.22
C ARG A 224 -10.94 14.85 21.64
#